data_AF-G3GWD7-F1
#
_entry.id   AF-G3GWD7-F1
#
_cell.length_a   1.000
_cell.length_b   1.000
_cell.length_c   1.000
_cell.angle_alpha   90.00
_cell.angle_beta   90.00
_cell.angle_gamma   90.00
#
_symmetry.space_group_name_H-M   'P 1'
#
loop_
_entity.id
_entity.type
_entity.pdbx_description
1 polymer ?
#
loop_
_entity_poly.entity_id
_entity_poly.type
_entity_poly.pdbx_seq_one_letter_code
_entity_poly.pdbx_strand_id
1 'polypeptide(L)'
;MACTSDARLLLGREELQAAPTLLVPAVLLGAALGLGLGLWLGCRASRLRARLQKDDTQHLLRSSEPTAQSLPDTGSQVRRRQRETTFRDEDAPEECEPSLSGNITAFALKARVVYPINQKFRPLADGSSHPSLHENLTQAAAILPHLPHQPAEASPASSLGSLSQAGKEDGSSSSSMHSAYSDDRLLHCAFLQVGSFPEVLVCESADIDLCVCSLHLKDLLRVDTALRREKHLMFIQILRACLLDLFPKKKPDDELYQKILTKQEHDLEELEKGLQARLANTEMLGTGDSGYVSLADVERKERELSEQLIDNMGAFWKQMENIQPILVDQFKCSSSKARQLMMTLTGRMIAAEGMLRDSQDLQALDALERTMGRAHMAKMVEFLRTQIQEETKCRLTAISHGLERLTIQGQLSGRQKEELLTQQHKAFWEEAECFGREFIQRGKDLVQASLAHLAEVISELTQIQEEEQKSFLTDSQLTSDPGEFLKAFHEVLERQRLTWSDQEEEEDIRITEAMAALCQELYCGTMETFQKFVDTLFLKTLPEVSSLPVADCEALRQQVQEQAARQLGQVDRFRRRQWELVCELLEQDRRVWLEECALSTVLQRQLRDHQESTIHEVLSRFTGLSEE
;
A
#
# COMPACT_ATOMS: atom_id res chain seq x y z
N MET A 1 -23.40 -53.25 -47.09
CA MET A 1 -24.06 -51.95 -47.33
C MET A 1 -23.08 -50.88 -46.81
N ALA A 2 -22.19 -50.25 -47.60
CA ALA A 2 -22.37 -49.34 -48.75
C ALA A 2 -23.42 -48.26 -48.42
N CYS A 3 -23.17 -46.94 -48.35
CA CYS A 3 -22.29 -45.99 -49.08
C CYS A 3 -22.01 -44.75 -48.17
N THR A 4 -20.81 -44.17 -48.03
CA THR A 4 -20.14 -43.11 -48.84
C THR A 4 -20.95 -41.84 -49.17
N SER A 5 -20.54 -40.68 -48.64
CA SER A 5 -20.16 -39.49 -49.44
C SER A 5 -19.53 -38.38 -48.59
N ASP A 6 -18.36 -37.93 -49.04
CA ASP A 6 -17.66 -36.69 -48.66
C ASP A 6 -18.54 -35.44 -48.80
N ALA A 7 -18.37 -34.47 -47.89
CA ALA A 7 -18.55 -33.06 -48.20
C ALA A 7 -17.38 -32.26 -47.60
N ARG A 8 -16.49 -31.81 -48.49
CA ARG A 8 -15.40 -30.87 -48.22
C ARG A 8 -16.00 -29.48 -48.06
N LEU A 9 -15.65 -28.76 -47.00
CA LEU A 9 -15.79 -27.30 -46.96
C LEU A 9 -14.41 -26.65 -47.12
N LEU A 10 -14.15 -26.21 -48.34
CA LEU A 10 -13.17 -25.20 -48.69
C LEU A 10 -13.76 -23.84 -48.28
N LEU A 11 -13.23 -23.20 -47.25
CA LEU A 11 -13.43 -21.76 -47.08
C LEU A 11 -12.25 -21.02 -47.69
N GLY A 12 -12.53 -20.42 -48.85
CA GLY A 12 -11.66 -19.52 -49.56
C GLY A 12 -11.51 -18.18 -48.84
N ARG A 13 -10.31 -17.63 -48.98
CA ARG A 13 -9.90 -16.27 -48.70
C ARG A 13 -10.52 -15.34 -49.75
N GLU A 14 -11.41 -14.42 -49.34
CA GLU A 14 -11.44 -13.00 -49.75
C GLU A 14 -12.69 -12.28 -49.21
N GLU A 15 -12.44 -11.12 -48.60
CA GLU A 15 -13.31 -9.95 -48.42
C GLU A 15 -14.68 -10.10 -47.72
N LEU A 16 -14.78 -9.64 -46.46
CA LEU A 16 -15.98 -8.96 -45.98
C LEU A 16 -15.61 -7.75 -45.11
N GLN A 17 -16.08 -6.59 -45.54
CA GLN A 17 -15.92 -5.27 -44.94
C GLN A 17 -16.40 -5.21 -43.48
N ALA A 18 -15.70 -4.41 -42.67
CA ALA A 18 -16.12 -4.00 -41.35
C ALA A 18 -17.50 -3.33 -41.38
N ALA A 19 -18.48 -3.93 -40.72
CA ALA A 19 -19.81 -3.34 -40.54
C ALA A 19 -19.78 -2.32 -39.38
N PRO A 20 -20.06 -1.02 -39.61
CA PRO A 20 -20.03 0.04 -38.58
C PRO A 20 -21.14 -0.06 -37.52
N THR A 21 -22.00 -1.07 -37.58
CA THR A 21 -23.26 -1.15 -36.80
C THR A 21 -23.09 -1.70 -35.39
N LEU A 22 -21.92 -2.23 -35.03
CA LEU A 22 -21.60 -2.75 -33.69
C LEU A 22 -20.86 -1.76 -32.77
N LEU A 23 -20.43 -0.61 -33.30
CA LEU A 23 -19.70 0.40 -32.54
C LEU A 23 -20.62 1.18 -31.57
N VAL A 24 -21.86 1.46 -31.99
CA VAL A 24 -22.83 2.25 -31.21
C VAL A 24 -23.32 1.49 -29.97
N PRO A 25 -23.67 0.19 -30.03
CA PRO A 25 -24.02 -0.58 -28.84
C PRO A 25 -22.85 -0.73 -27.86
N ALA A 26 -21.62 -0.92 -28.36
CA ALA A 26 -20.42 -1.07 -27.52
C ALA A 26 -20.07 0.23 -26.78
N VAL A 27 -20.21 1.39 -27.43
CA VAL A 27 -19.99 2.70 -26.80
C VAL A 27 -21.06 3.02 -25.75
N LEU A 28 -22.33 2.65 -26.00
CA LEU A 28 -23.41 2.82 -25.02
C LEU A 28 -23.24 1.88 -23.81
N LEU A 29 -22.76 0.65 -24.02
CA LEU A 29 -22.44 -0.28 -22.94
C LEU A 29 -21.24 0.20 -22.11
N GLY A 30 -20.20 0.70 -22.78
CA GLY A 30 -19.03 1.30 -22.13
C GLY A 30 -19.36 2.55 -21.31
N ALA A 31 -20.26 3.41 -21.81
CA ALA A 31 -20.72 4.58 -21.07
C ALA A 31 -21.58 4.23 -19.85
N ALA A 32 -22.44 3.21 -19.96
CA ALA A 32 -23.25 2.73 -18.83
C ALA A 32 -22.40 2.07 -17.74
N LEU A 33 -21.39 1.28 -18.13
CA LEU A 33 -20.45 0.65 -17.20
C LEU A 33 -19.52 1.68 -16.56
N GLY A 34 -19.06 2.69 -17.31
CA GLY A 34 -18.27 3.80 -16.78
C GLY A 34 -19.02 4.67 -15.78
N LEU A 35 -20.31 4.96 -16.01
CA LEU A 35 -21.16 5.67 -15.05
C LEU A 35 -21.43 4.83 -13.79
N GLY A 36 -21.60 3.51 -13.93
CA GLY A 36 -21.77 2.59 -12.81
C GLY A 36 -20.53 2.52 -11.91
N LEU A 37 -19.33 2.44 -12.49
CA LEU A 37 -18.06 2.47 -11.75
C LEU A 37 -17.79 3.84 -11.11
N GLY A 38 -18.08 4.93 -11.81
CA GLY A 38 -17.90 6.29 -11.28
C GLY A 38 -18.80 6.58 -10.06
N LEU A 39 -20.06 6.13 -10.09
CA LEU A 39 -20.97 6.22 -8.94
C LEU A 39 -20.53 5.32 -7.77
N TRP A 40 -19.99 4.13 -8.06
CA TRP A 40 -19.50 3.22 -7.03
C TRP A 40 -18.24 3.74 -6.32
N LEU A 41 -17.30 4.34 -7.06
CA LEU A 41 -16.11 5.02 -6.53
C LEU A 41 -16.48 6.28 -5.73
N GLY A 42 -17.45 7.09 -6.20
CA GLY A 42 -17.97 8.24 -5.46
C GLY A 42 -18.69 7.86 -4.15
N CYS A 43 -19.32 6.67 -4.11
CA CYS A 43 -19.92 6.11 -2.89
C CYS A 43 -18.90 5.50 -1.91
N ARG A 44 -17.63 5.30 -2.31
CA ARG A 44 -16.52 4.89 -1.42
C ARG A 44 -15.90 6.10 -0.70
N ALA A 45 -15.65 7.20 -1.42
CA ALA A 45 -15.13 8.44 -0.82
C ALA A 45 -16.04 8.98 0.29
N SER A 46 -17.37 8.90 0.07
CA SER A 46 -18.38 9.31 1.05
C SER A 46 -18.51 8.36 2.26
N ARG A 47 -18.18 7.08 2.12
CA ARG A 47 -18.23 6.08 3.23
C ARG A 47 -16.96 6.05 4.09
N LEU A 48 -15.79 6.28 3.49
CA LEU A 48 -14.55 6.53 4.23
C LEU A 48 -14.67 7.81 5.08
N ARG A 49 -15.25 8.87 4.50
CA ARG A 49 -15.51 10.15 5.21
C ARG A 49 -16.48 10.01 6.39
N ALA A 50 -17.51 9.18 6.28
CA ALA A 50 -18.49 8.98 7.36
C ALA A 50 -17.96 8.14 8.53
N ARG A 51 -16.95 7.28 8.31
CA ARG A 51 -16.29 6.51 9.39
C ARG A 51 -15.28 7.39 10.15
N LEU A 52 -14.45 8.15 9.44
CA LEU A 52 -13.48 9.07 10.05
C LEU A 52 -14.15 10.17 10.90
N GLN A 53 -15.31 10.67 10.46
CA GLN A 53 -16.01 11.77 11.14
C GLN A 53 -16.78 11.36 12.41
N LYS A 54 -17.13 10.07 12.56
CA LYS A 54 -17.93 9.58 13.70
C LYS A 54 -17.09 9.29 14.93
N ASP A 55 -15.81 8.93 14.76
CA ASP A 55 -14.92 8.57 15.85
C ASP A 55 -14.26 9.79 16.53
N ASP A 56 -13.96 10.86 15.79
CA ASP A 56 -13.22 12.01 16.34
C ASP A 56 -14.04 12.96 17.25
N THR A 57 -15.37 13.00 17.13
CA THR A 57 -16.17 14.04 17.84
C THR A 57 -17.00 13.53 19.02
N GLN A 58 -17.26 12.22 19.10
CA GLN A 58 -18.12 11.67 20.17
C GLN A 58 -17.39 10.80 21.20
N HIS A 59 -16.21 10.26 20.88
CA HIS A 59 -15.46 9.40 21.80
C HIS A 59 -14.53 10.17 22.75
N LEU A 60 -14.02 11.33 22.32
CA LEU A 60 -13.16 12.21 23.14
C LEU A 60 -13.90 12.93 24.28
N LEU A 61 -15.23 13.06 24.20
CA LEU A 61 -16.04 13.73 25.24
C LEU A 61 -16.70 12.77 26.24
N ARG A 62 -16.64 11.44 26.02
CA ARG A 62 -17.36 10.45 26.83
C ARG A 62 -16.51 9.53 27.70
N SER A 63 -15.18 9.52 27.54
CA SER A 63 -14.30 8.65 28.34
C SER A 63 -13.94 9.21 29.73
N SER A 64 -14.56 10.32 30.13
CA SER A 64 -14.40 10.99 31.42
C SER A 64 -15.29 10.43 32.53
N GLU A 65 -15.55 9.13 32.61
CA GLU A 65 -16.20 8.53 33.79
C GLU A 65 -15.53 7.18 34.16
N PRO A 66 -14.98 7.03 35.38
CA PRO A 66 -14.36 5.79 35.80
C PRO A 66 -15.41 4.85 36.40
N THR A 67 -15.48 3.60 35.94
CA THR A 67 -16.04 2.52 36.77
C THR A 67 -14.96 1.48 37.01
N ALA A 68 -14.67 1.26 38.29
CA ALA A 68 -13.68 0.33 38.79
C ALA A 68 -14.16 -1.12 38.66
N GLN A 69 -13.29 -2.01 38.19
CA GLN A 69 -13.09 -3.37 38.72
C GLN A 69 -11.83 -4.00 38.10
N SER A 70 -11.28 -4.97 38.83
CA SER A 70 -9.87 -5.31 38.98
C SER A 70 -9.40 -6.61 38.31
N LEU A 71 -8.16 -6.61 37.78
CA LEU A 71 -7.16 -7.70 37.61
C LEU A 71 -7.50 -8.96 36.77
N PRO A 72 -6.51 -9.80 36.35
CA PRO A 72 -5.09 -9.58 36.03
C PRO A 72 -4.59 -10.23 34.70
N ASP A 73 -3.35 -9.87 34.33
CA ASP A 73 -2.30 -10.57 33.57
C ASP A 73 -2.63 -11.86 32.80
N THR A 74 -2.32 -11.88 31.50
CA THR A 74 -1.63 -13.02 30.86
C THR A 74 -0.83 -12.53 29.66
N GLY A 75 0.48 -12.78 29.67
CA GLY A 75 1.35 -12.58 28.51
C GLY A 75 1.03 -13.58 27.40
N SER A 76 1.23 -13.18 26.15
CA SER A 76 0.99 -14.02 24.98
C SER A 76 2.26 -14.10 24.14
N GLN A 77 2.96 -15.22 24.34
CA GLN A 77 4.03 -15.74 23.52
C GLN A 77 3.63 -15.91 22.05
N VAL A 78 4.57 -15.52 21.18
CA VAL A 78 4.73 -15.94 19.78
C VAL A 78 4.49 -17.46 19.63
N ARG A 79 3.55 -17.86 18.77
CA ARG A 79 3.51 -19.19 18.14
C ARG A 79 2.93 -19.13 16.72
N ARG A 80 3.81 -19.02 15.73
CA ARG A 80 3.59 -19.53 14.37
C ARG A 80 4.03 -21.01 14.40
N ARG A 81 3.10 -21.95 14.24
CA ARG A 81 3.42 -23.37 14.02
C ARG A 81 2.72 -23.82 12.75
N GLN A 82 3.54 -24.10 11.73
CA GLN A 82 3.39 -25.21 10.80
C GLN A 82 2.10 -25.25 9.95
N ARG A 83 2.18 -24.71 8.73
CA ARG A 83 1.26 -25.06 7.64
C ARG A 83 1.86 -26.24 6.87
N GLU A 84 1.36 -27.45 7.13
CA GLU A 84 1.45 -28.59 6.24
C GLU A 84 0.02 -28.97 5.79
N THR A 85 -0.17 -28.89 4.47
CA THR A 85 -1.07 -29.67 3.61
C THR A 85 -2.08 -30.63 4.26
N THR A 86 -3.37 -30.24 4.31
CA THR A 86 -4.50 -31.15 4.00
C THR A 86 -5.82 -30.39 3.88
N PHE A 87 -6.34 -30.24 2.66
CA PHE A 87 -7.78 -30.20 2.43
C PHE A 87 -8.08 -31.12 1.25
N ARG A 88 -8.60 -32.31 1.56
CA ARG A 88 -9.19 -33.22 0.58
C ARG A 88 -10.65 -33.41 0.97
N ASP A 89 -11.50 -33.40 -0.06
CA ASP A 89 -12.94 -33.64 -0.10
C ASP A 89 -13.47 -34.64 0.94
N GLU A 90 -14.61 -34.29 1.55
CA GLU A 90 -15.68 -35.26 1.83
C GLU A 90 -17.06 -34.64 1.51
N ASP A 91 -17.69 -35.29 0.52
CA ASP A 91 -19.09 -35.41 0.10
C ASP A 91 -20.24 -34.60 0.75
N ALA A 92 -21.12 -34.12 -0.14
CA ALA A 92 -22.44 -33.51 0.06
C ALA A 92 -23.57 -34.58 0.18
N PRO A 93 -24.89 -34.27 0.17
CA PRO A 93 -25.62 -33.00 0.39
C PRO A 93 -26.76 -33.11 1.43
N GLU A 94 -27.32 -31.98 1.88
CA GLU A 94 -28.73 -31.94 2.31
C GLU A 94 -29.44 -30.78 1.59
N GLU A 95 -30.52 -31.13 0.90
CA GLU A 95 -31.31 -30.27 0.02
C GLU A 95 -32.04 -29.18 0.82
N CYS A 96 -31.91 -27.94 0.39
CA CYS A 96 -32.98 -26.97 0.59
C CYS A 96 -33.01 -26.01 -0.61
N GLU A 97 -34.00 -26.19 -1.49
CA GLU A 97 -34.21 -25.33 -2.66
C GLU A 97 -34.55 -23.87 -2.27
N PRO A 98 -34.24 -22.89 -3.14
CA PRO A 98 -34.27 -21.47 -2.82
C PRO A 98 -35.59 -20.81 -3.20
N SER A 99 -36.25 -20.14 -2.26
CA SER A 99 -37.33 -19.21 -2.61
C SER A 99 -36.76 -17.88 -3.12
N LEU A 100 -36.61 -17.79 -4.45
CA LEU A 100 -36.46 -16.53 -5.20
C LEU A 100 -37.75 -15.69 -5.08
N SER A 101 -37.80 -14.75 -4.14
CA SER A 101 -38.35 -13.39 -4.33
C SER A 101 -38.45 -12.71 -2.97
N GLY A 102 -37.75 -11.58 -2.77
CA GLY A 102 -37.97 -10.78 -1.55
C GLY A 102 -36.95 -9.70 -1.22
N ASN A 103 -35.77 -9.67 -1.85
CA ASN A 103 -34.70 -8.78 -1.38
C ASN A 103 -34.67 -7.38 -2.01
N ILE A 104 -35.35 -7.17 -3.14
CA ILE A 104 -35.37 -5.85 -3.81
C ILE A 104 -36.38 -4.89 -3.12
N THR A 105 -37.51 -5.41 -2.66
CA THR A 105 -38.55 -4.63 -1.95
C THR A 105 -38.13 -4.25 -0.52
N ALA A 106 -37.36 -5.11 0.16
CA ALA A 106 -36.80 -4.80 1.48
C ALA A 106 -35.75 -3.66 1.43
N PHE A 107 -35.02 -3.54 0.31
CA PHE A 107 -34.08 -2.45 0.06
C PHE A 107 -34.81 -1.12 -0.24
N ALA A 108 -35.85 -1.17 -1.08
CA ALA A 108 -36.63 0.00 -1.46
C ALA A 108 -37.40 0.64 -0.28
N LEU A 109 -37.88 -0.16 0.68
CA LEU A 109 -38.62 0.34 1.84
C LEU A 109 -37.77 1.09 2.89
N LYS A 110 -36.43 0.95 2.84
CA LYS A 110 -35.51 1.70 3.72
C LYS A 110 -34.98 3.00 3.10
N ALA A 111 -35.18 3.20 1.81
CA ALA A 111 -34.80 4.44 1.15
C ALA A 111 -35.90 5.50 1.36
N ARG A 112 -35.70 6.42 2.32
CA ARG A 112 -36.50 7.64 2.43
C ARG A 112 -36.21 8.54 1.23
N VAL A 113 -36.99 8.40 0.16
CA VAL A 113 -36.97 9.31 -0.99
C VAL A 113 -37.76 10.56 -0.64
N VAL A 114 -37.05 11.68 -0.45
CA VAL A 114 -37.65 13.01 -0.34
C VAL A 114 -37.59 13.66 -1.72
N TYR A 115 -38.75 13.86 -2.36
CA TYR A 115 -38.86 14.68 -3.58
C TYR A 115 -38.95 16.16 -3.21
N PRO A 116 -38.11 17.06 -3.75
CA PRO A 116 -38.37 18.49 -3.69
C PRO A 116 -39.46 18.85 -4.70
N ILE A 117 -40.66 19.13 -4.21
CA ILE A 117 -41.69 19.86 -4.96
C ILE A 117 -41.28 21.32 -5.00
N ASN A 118 -40.91 21.83 -6.18
CA ASN A 118 -41.39 23.10 -6.72
C ASN A 118 -40.73 23.39 -8.08
N GLN A 119 -41.36 22.91 -9.15
CA GLN A 119 -41.22 23.50 -10.47
C GLN A 119 -42.05 24.78 -10.56
N LYS A 120 -41.41 25.90 -10.89
CA LYS A 120 -42.06 26.94 -11.70
C LYS A 120 -41.18 27.21 -12.93
N PHE A 121 -41.72 26.78 -14.07
CA PHE A 121 -41.46 27.15 -15.46
C PHE A 121 -40.80 28.55 -15.64
N ARG A 122 -39.89 28.77 -16.60
CA ARG A 122 -40.03 28.55 -18.05
C ARG A 122 -38.67 28.48 -18.80
N PRO A 123 -38.67 27.94 -20.05
CA PRO A 123 -37.56 27.92 -20.97
C PRO A 123 -37.54 29.13 -21.91
N LEU A 124 -36.36 29.62 -22.30
CA LEU A 124 -36.16 30.41 -23.52
C LEU A 124 -34.83 30.02 -24.16
N ALA A 125 -34.91 29.73 -25.46
CA ALA A 125 -33.80 29.50 -26.37
C ALA A 125 -33.29 30.83 -26.96
N ASP A 126 -31.97 30.94 -27.07
CA ASP A 126 -31.16 31.62 -28.11
C ASP A 126 -29.70 31.39 -27.65
N GLY A 127 -28.73 30.88 -28.41
CA GLY A 127 -28.47 31.05 -29.83
C GLY A 127 -27.25 31.97 -29.97
N SER A 128 -26.01 31.42 -30.08
CA SER A 128 -24.89 31.98 -30.89
C SER A 128 -23.52 31.36 -30.58
N SER A 129 -23.05 30.51 -31.49
CA SER A 129 -21.75 30.53 -32.21
C SER A 129 -20.40 30.83 -31.51
N HIS A 130 -19.60 29.77 -31.41
CA HIS A 130 -18.24 29.57 -31.99
C HIS A 130 -16.97 30.23 -31.39
N PRO A 131 -15.79 29.63 -31.66
CA PRO A 131 -14.65 29.49 -30.75
C PRO A 131 -13.46 30.38 -31.15
N SER A 132 -12.40 30.41 -30.33
CA SER A 132 -11.07 30.76 -30.84
C SER A 132 -9.96 30.03 -30.07
N LEU A 133 -9.17 29.31 -30.85
CA LEU A 133 -7.80 28.91 -30.55
C LEU A 133 -6.89 30.08 -30.94
N HIS A 134 -5.96 30.47 -30.06
CA HIS A 134 -4.55 30.56 -30.46
C HIS A 134 -3.62 30.60 -29.25
N GLU A 135 -2.56 29.80 -29.36
CA GLU A 135 -1.34 29.80 -28.56
C GLU A 135 -0.70 31.19 -28.50
N ASN A 136 -0.12 31.53 -27.34
CA ASN A 136 1.22 32.10 -27.29
C ASN A 136 1.90 31.76 -25.96
N LEU A 137 3.07 31.16 -26.12
CA LEU A 137 4.07 30.83 -25.13
C LEU A 137 4.71 32.12 -24.58
N THR A 138 5.30 31.99 -23.39
CA THR A 138 6.30 32.84 -22.70
C THR A 138 5.85 33.92 -21.70
N GLN A 139 6.44 33.77 -20.50
CA GLN A 139 6.61 34.70 -19.37
C GLN A 139 5.49 34.79 -18.32
N ALA A 140 5.51 33.84 -17.38
CA ALA A 140 5.30 34.13 -15.96
C ALA A 140 5.95 33.03 -15.09
N ALA A 141 7.28 33.00 -15.09
CA ALA A 141 8.01 32.51 -13.93
C ALA A 141 7.86 33.56 -12.82
N ALA A 142 7.58 33.09 -11.59
CA ALA A 142 7.35 33.81 -10.34
C ALA A 142 5.87 33.96 -9.95
N ILE A 143 5.36 32.95 -9.25
CA ILE A 143 4.67 33.03 -7.94
C ILE A 143 4.75 31.61 -7.36
N LEU A 144 5.75 31.38 -6.52
CA LEU A 144 5.85 30.23 -5.62
C LEU A 144 4.87 30.43 -4.46
N PRO A 145 4.14 29.39 -4.01
CA PRO A 145 3.59 29.35 -2.67
C PRO A 145 4.67 28.89 -1.67
N HIS A 146 4.71 29.59 -0.55
CA HIS A 146 5.68 29.46 0.53
C HIS A 146 5.79 28.06 1.16
N LEU A 147 7.02 27.57 1.29
CA LEU A 147 7.46 26.47 2.17
C LEU A 147 7.49 26.95 3.64
N PRO A 148 7.15 26.12 4.64
CA PRO A 148 7.41 26.44 6.05
C PRO A 148 8.81 25.97 6.47
N HIS A 149 9.33 26.61 7.53
CA HIS A 149 10.59 26.35 8.26
C HIS A 149 11.84 27.10 7.80
N GLN A 150 12.10 28.27 8.41
CA GLN A 150 13.41 28.64 8.99
C GLN A 150 13.29 29.84 9.96
N PRO A 151 14.26 30.05 10.87
CA PRO A 151 14.05 30.52 12.25
C PRO A 151 13.98 32.04 12.41
N ALA A 152 13.22 32.51 13.40
CA ALA A 152 13.14 33.92 13.78
C ALA A 152 14.08 34.23 14.95
N GLU A 153 15.14 35.01 14.69
CA GLU A 153 15.89 35.73 15.71
C GLU A 153 15.35 37.17 15.87
N ALA A 154 15.13 37.52 17.14
CA ALA A 154 15.12 38.83 17.81
C ALA A 154 14.81 40.14 17.03
N SER A 155 13.78 40.84 17.50
CA SER A 155 13.51 42.28 17.27
C SER A 155 14.52 43.20 18.00
N PRO A 156 14.52 44.55 17.78
CA PRO A 156 13.55 45.43 18.46
C PRO A 156 13.11 46.76 17.77
N ALA A 157 11.93 47.22 18.20
CA ALA A 157 11.50 48.61 18.51
C ALA A 157 11.02 49.65 17.45
N SER A 158 9.78 50.11 17.72
CA SER A 158 9.21 51.49 17.61
C SER A 158 8.91 52.12 16.25
N SER A 159 7.64 52.49 15.99
CA SER A 159 7.08 53.83 16.30
C SER A 159 5.69 54.02 15.66
N LEU A 160 4.95 54.99 16.21
CA LEU A 160 3.55 55.33 15.99
C LEU A 160 3.24 56.00 14.64
N GLY A 161 2.03 55.73 14.13
CA GLY A 161 1.16 56.75 13.54
C GLY A 161 1.14 56.84 12.00
N SER A 162 -0.02 56.54 11.40
CA SER A 162 -0.88 57.55 10.76
C SER A 162 -2.13 56.94 10.14
N LEU A 163 -3.26 57.60 10.41
CA LEU A 163 -4.60 57.36 9.91
C LEU A 163 -4.86 58.18 8.65
N SER A 164 -5.55 57.58 7.67
CA SER A 164 -6.51 58.24 6.76
C SER A 164 -7.36 57.15 6.08
N GLN A 165 -8.61 56.93 6.50
CA GLN A 165 -9.87 57.46 5.91
C GLN A 165 -9.90 57.39 4.38
N ALA A 166 -10.97 56.98 3.69
CA ALA A 166 -12.24 56.36 4.02
C ALA A 166 -12.84 55.93 2.66
N GLY A 167 -13.41 54.73 2.57
CA GLY A 167 -14.17 54.27 1.41
C GLY A 167 -15.18 53.25 1.91
N LYS A 168 -16.46 53.62 1.84
CA LYS A 168 -17.59 52.96 2.51
C LYS A 168 -17.80 51.52 2.07
N GLU A 169 -18.26 50.77 3.06
CA GLU A 169 -18.74 49.40 3.08
C GLU A 169 -19.75 49.11 1.95
N ASP A 170 -19.52 48.02 1.22
CA ASP A 170 -20.58 47.10 0.83
C ASP A 170 -20.19 45.72 1.37
N GLY A 171 -21.07 45.18 2.20
CA GLY A 171 -20.85 43.97 2.99
C GLY A 171 -20.60 42.75 2.13
N SER A 172 -19.43 42.16 2.30
CA SER A 172 -19.18 40.74 2.06
C SER A 172 -18.14 40.28 3.07
N SER A 173 -18.57 40.24 4.33
CA SER A 173 -17.87 39.51 5.39
C SER A 173 -17.93 38.02 5.05
N SER A 174 -16.94 37.55 4.28
CA SER A 174 -16.59 36.14 4.21
C SER A 174 -15.90 35.73 5.51
N SER A 175 -16.62 35.81 6.62
CA SER A 175 -16.36 34.98 7.80
C SER A 175 -17.18 33.70 7.62
N SER A 176 -16.89 32.96 6.55
CA SER A 176 -17.26 31.56 6.45
C SER A 176 -16.08 30.82 7.07
N MET A 177 -16.27 30.33 8.29
CA MET A 177 -15.40 29.29 8.84
C MET A 177 -15.24 28.22 7.77
N HIS A 178 -14.06 28.14 7.16
CA HIS A 178 -13.79 27.15 6.14
C HIS A 178 -13.99 25.78 6.79
N SER A 179 -14.97 25.05 6.28
CA SER A 179 -15.20 23.65 6.63
C SER A 179 -13.90 22.87 6.44
N ALA A 180 -13.42 22.24 7.51
CA ALA A 180 -12.10 21.61 7.58
C ALA A 180 -11.90 20.34 6.73
N TYR A 181 -12.81 19.98 5.80
CA TYR A 181 -12.74 18.71 5.10
C TYR A 181 -13.26 18.81 3.65
N SER A 182 -12.34 18.90 2.69
CA SER A 182 -12.58 18.57 1.28
C SER A 182 -11.57 17.49 0.84
N ASP A 183 -12.03 16.49 0.08
CA ASP A 183 -11.20 15.38 -0.45
C ASP A 183 -9.96 15.88 -1.23
N ASP A 184 -10.05 17.06 -1.84
CA ASP A 184 -8.94 17.68 -2.58
C ASP A 184 -7.66 17.83 -1.74
N ARG A 185 -7.75 18.06 -0.42
CA ARG A 185 -6.54 18.25 0.40
C ARG A 185 -5.74 16.98 0.63
N LEU A 186 -6.38 15.80 0.67
CA LEU A 186 -5.69 14.52 0.91
C LEU A 186 -4.92 14.06 -0.34
N LEU A 187 -5.47 14.30 -1.53
CA LEU A 187 -4.80 13.99 -2.80
C LEU A 187 -3.56 14.85 -3.04
N HIS A 188 -3.50 16.05 -2.43
CA HIS A 188 -2.35 16.94 -2.45
C HIS A 188 -1.35 16.71 -1.30
N CYS A 189 -1.59 15.74 -0.42
CA CYS A 189 -0.67 15.42 0.67
C CYS A 189 0.57 14.73 0.08
N ALA A 190 1.72 15.39 0.24
CA ALA A 190 3.02 14.85 -0.13
C ALA A 190 3.64 14.16 1.09
N PHE A 191 4.18 12.95 0.89
CA PHE A 191 4.84 12.16 1.92
C PHE A 191 6.20 11.69 1.44
N LEU A 192 7.10 11.34 2.37
CA LEU A 192 8.44 10.89 2.02
C LEU A 192 8.40 9.62 1.16
N GLN A 193 9.10 9.64 0.03
CA GLN A 193 9.26 8.45 -0.79
C GLN A 193 10.38 7.58 -0.23
N VAL A 194 10.01 6.46 0.39
CA VAL A 194 10.96 5.49 0.96
C VAL A 194 11.25 4.33 -0.01
N GLY A 195 12.49 3.86 -0.02
CA GLY A 195 12.96 2.71 -0.80
C GLY A 195 12.71 1.37 -0.12
N SER A 196 12.70 1.36 1.21
CA SER A 196 12.70 0.15 2.04
C SER A 196 12.03 0.40 3.41
N PHE A 197 11.66 -0.67 4.12
CA PHE A 197 11.07 -0.56 5.46
C PHE A 197 12.02 0.05 6.51
N PRO A 198 13.33 -0.31 6.57
CA PRO A 198 14.27 0.31 7.50
C PRO A 198 14.24 1.85 7.48
N GLU A 199 14.08 2.47 6.31
CA GLU A 199 14.01 3.92 6.15
C GLU A 199 12.77 4.54 6.84
N VAL A 200 11.66 3.80 6.89
CA VAL A 200 10.41 4.23 7.55
C VAL A 200 10.61 4.45 9.04
N LEU A 201 11.48 3.65 9.68
CA LEU A 201 11.74 3.73 11.13
C LEU A 201 12.39 5.06 11.55
N VAL A 202 12.99 5.79 10.60
CA VAL A 202 13.64 7.09 10.84
C VAL A 202 12.74 8.26 10.42
N CYS A 203 11.60 8.00 9.77
CA CYS A 203 10.69 9.01 9.24
C CYS A 203 9.98 9.82 10.33
N GLU A 204 9.44 10.98 9.95
CA GLU A 204 8.52 11.75 10.79
C GLU A 204 7.15 11.06 10.87
N SER A 205 6.44 11.29 11.98
CA SER A 205 5.21 10.58 12.34
C SER A 205 4.08 10.66 11.31
N ALA A 206 3.96 11.79 10.62
CA ALA A 206 2.86 12.05 9.70
C ALA A 206 2.88 11.18 8.44
N ASP A 207 4.06 10.66 8.08
CA ASP A 207 4.26 9.98 6.80
C ASP A 207 4.29 8.45 6.92
N ILE A 208 4.34 7.90 8.14
CA ILE A 208 4.56 6.46 8.37
C ILE A 208 3.53 5.59 7.64
N ASP A 209 2.24 5.90 7.79
CA ASP A 209 1.18 5.06 7.24
C ASP A 209 1.19 5.07 5.70
N LEU A 210 1.42 6.24 5.09
CA LEU A 210 1.55 6.40 3.64
C LEU A 210 2.83 5.74 3.11
N CYS A 211 3.94 5.84 3.83
CA CYS A 211 5.20 5.16 3.49
C CYS A 211 4.99 3.63 3.48
N VAL A 212 4.37 3.07 4.52
CA VAL A 212 4.09 1.64 4.60
C VAL A 212 3.16 1.18 3.46
N CYS A 213 2.12 1.96 3.13
CA CYS A 213 1.25 1.67 1.99
C CYS A 213 2.01 1.73 0.65
N SER A 214 2.93 2.68 0.49
CA SER A 214 3.76 2.77 -0.71
C SER A 214 4.71 1.57 -0.87
N LEU A 215 5.23 1.04 0.24
CA LEU A 215 6.02 -0.19 0.24
C LEU A 215 5.17 -1.42 -0.10
N HIS A 216 3.93 -1.47 0.38
CA HIS A 216 2.99 -2.54 0.01
C HIS A 216 2.77 -2.63 -1.50
N LEU A 217 2.56 -1.49 -2.18
CA LEU A 217 2.41 -1.45 -3.63
C LEU A 217 3.68 -1.95 -4.35
N LYS A 218 4.86 -1.58 -3.85
CA LYS A 218 6.13 -2.09 -4.37
C LYS A 218 6.27 -3.60 -4.18
N ASP A 219 5.86 -4.14 -3.04
CA ASP A 219 5.87 -5.59 -2.77
C ASP A 219 4.94 -6.33 -3.75
N LEU A 220 3.73 -5.82 -3.98
CA LEU A 220 2.81 -6.40 -4.97
C LEU A 220 3.39 -6.39 -6.39
N LEU A 221 4.08 -5.31 -6.78
CA LEU A 221 4.75 -5.23 -8.09
C LEU A 221 5.93 -6.22 -8.20
N ARG A 222 6.67 -6.44 -7.12
CA ARG A 222 7.73 -7.46 -7.07
C ARG A 222 7.15 -8.86 -7.24
N VAL A 223 6.04 -9.16 -6.56
CA VAL A 223 5.31 -10.43 -6.69
C VAL A 223 4.83 -10.63 -8.13
N ASP A 224 4.20 -9.62 -8.76
CA ASP A 224 3.79 -9.69 -10.17
C ASP A 224 4.98 -10.01 -11.08
N THR A 225 6.10 -9.29 -10.89
CA THR A 225 7.30 -9.49 -11.70
C THR A 225 7.86 -10.92 -11.56
N ALA A 226 7.88 -11.47 -10.34
CA ALA A 226 8.29 -12.85 -10.10
C ALA A 226 7.36 -13.84 -10.80
N LEU A 227 6.05 -13.73 -10.59
CA LEU A 227 5.06 -14.64 -11.19
C LEU A 227 5.04 -14.57 -12.72
N ARG A 228 5.26 -13.39 -13.32
CA ARG A 228 5.40 -13.27 -14.78
C ARG A 228 6.66 -13.97 -15.30
N ARG A 229 7.80 -13.85 -14.61
CA ARG A 229 9.02 -14.58 -14.98
C ARG A 229 8.82 -16.09 -14.89
N GLU A 230 8.14 -16.55 -13.86
CA GLU A 230 7.79 -17.97 -13.69
C GLU A 230 6.85 -18.45 -14.77
N LYS A 231 5.84 -17.66 -15.13
CA LYS A 231 4.96 -17.93 -16.27
C LYS A 231 5.74 -18.13 -17.56
N HIS A 232 6.73 -17.28 -17.82
CA HIS A 232 7.60 -17.42 -18.99
C HIS A 232 8.40 -18.74 -18.95
N LEU A 233 9.01 -19.07 -17.80
CA LEU A 233 9.75 -20.33 -17.62
C LEU A 233 8.85 -21.56 -17.79
N MET A 234 7.69 -21.56 -17.15
CA MET A 234 6.70 -22.64 -17.26
C MET A 234 6.22 -22.81 -18.70
N PHE A 235 5.93 -21.71 -19.40
CA PHE A 235 5.54 -21.76 -20.80
C PHE A 235 6.59 -22.45 -21.68
N ILE A 236 7.87 -22.12 -21.52
CA ILE A 236 8.95 -22.75 -22.29
C ILE A 236 9.01 -24.26 -22.01
N GLN A 237 8.88 -24.68 -20.74
CA GLN A 237 8.88 -26.11 -20.41
C GLN A 237 7.63 -26.83 -20.93
N ILE A 238 6.45 -26.21 -20.84
CA ILE A 238 5.20 -26.75 -21.39
C ILE A 238 5.33 -26.90 -22.91
N LEU A 239 5.84 -25.87 -23.59
CA LEU A 239 6.05 -25.90 -25.04
C LEU A 239 7.02 -27.01 -25.43
N ARG A 240 8.14 -27.17 -24.70
CA ARG A 240 9.10 -28.25 -24.90
C ARG A 240 8.41 -29.62 -24.77
N ALA A 241 7.64 -29.84 -23.71
CA ALA A 241 6.91 -31.09 -23.51
C ALA A 241 5.89 -31.35 -24.64
N CYS A 242 5.11 -30.34 -25.04
CA CYS A 242 4.15 -30.44 -26.15
C CYS A 242 4.84 -30.79 -27.47
N LEU A 243 6.01 -30.21 -27.74
CA LEU A 243 6.79 -30.49 -28.93
C LEU A 243 7.31 -31.94 -28.94
N LEU A 244 7.81 -32.44 -27.82
CA LEU A 244 8.26 -33.84 -27.67
C LEU A 244 7.10 -34.84 -27.86
N ASP A 245 5.93 -34.55 -27.29
CA ASP A 245 4.72 -35.38 -27.42
C ASP A 245 4.25 -35.49 -28.88
N LEU A 246 4.39 -34.41 -29.67
CA LEU A 246 3.94 -34.36 -31.07
C LEU A 246 4.93 -34.94 -32.08
N PHE A 247 6.23 -34.93 -31.80
CA PHE A 247 7.22 -35.62 -32.63
C PHE A 247 8.16 -36.54 -31.83
N PRO A 248 7.63 -37.65 -31.26
CA PRO A 248 8.38 -38.56 -30.38
C PRO A 248 9.53 -39.30 -31.08
N LYS A 249 9.61 -39.23 -32.42
CA LYS A 249 10.69 -39.84 -33.23
C LYS A 249 11.95 -38.97 -33.30
N LYS A 250 11.89 -37.72 -32.85
CA LYS A 250 12.99 -36.76 -32.90
C LYS A 250 13.65 -36.69 -31.53
N LYS A 251 14.99 -36.66 -31.50
CA LYS A 251 15.73 -36.49 -30.25
C LYS A 251 15.43 -35.11 -29.65
N PRO A 252 15.49 -34.94 -28.32
CA PRO A 252 15.33 -33.62 -27.68
C PRO A 252 16.33 -32.57 -28.19
N ASP A 253 17.49 -33.01 -28.69
CA ASP A 253 18.52 -32.18 -29.34
C ASP A 253 18.30 -31.96 -30.85
N ASP A 254 17.12 -32.27 -31.40
CA ASP A 254 16.82 -31.93 -32.80
C ASP A 254 16.90 -30.41 -32.98
N GLU A 255 17.72 -29.97 -33.94
CA GLU A 255 17.95 -28.56 -34.28
C GLU A 255 16.64 -27.78 -34.47
N LEU A 256 15.57 -28.45 -34.93
CA LEU A 256 14.26 -27.84 -35.11
C LEU A 256 13.57 -27.51 -33.78
N TYR A 257 13.65 -28.37 -32.77
CA TYR A 257 13.08 -28.08 -31.45
C TYR A 257 13.82 -26.94 -30.79
N GLN A 258 15.15 -27.00 -30.81
CA GLN A 258 15.98 -25.95 -30.24
C GLN A 258 15.74 -24.62 -30.94
N LYS A 259 15.55 -24.60 -32.26
CA LYS A 259 15.24 -23.36 -32.99
C LYS A 259 13.88 -22.76 -32.62
N ILE A 260 12.86 -23.57 -32.34
CA ILE A 260 11.56 -23.09 -31.89
C ILE A 260 11.65 -22.53 -30.47
N LEU A 261 12.25 -23.31 -29.55
CA LEU A 261 12.37 -22.92 -28.14
C LEU A 261 13.23 -21.67 -27.98
N THR A 262 14.41 -21.62 -28.59
CA THR A 262 15.30 -20.44 -28.51
C THR A 262 14.66 -19.18 -29.09
N LYS A 263 13.87 -19.32 -30.17
CA LYS A 263 13.09 -18.19 -30.69
C LYS A 263 12.06 -17.71 -29.67
N GLN A 264 11.31 -18.62 -29.06
CA GLN A 264 10.29 -18.25 -28.08
C GLN A 264 10.89 -17.66 -26.80
N GLU A 265 12.01 -18.20 -26.32
CA GLU A 265 12.78 -17.62 -25.22
C GLU A 265 13.21 -16.17 -25.54
N HIS A 266 13.77 -15.95 -26.72
CA HIS A 266 14.18 -14.62 -27.16
C HIS A 266 13.00 -13.64 -27.28
N ASP A 267 11.91 -14.04 -27.93
CA ASP A 267 10.71 -13.23 -28.10
C ASP A 267 10.11 -12.85 -26.71
N LEU A 268 10.13 -13.77 -25.72
CA LEU A 268 9.68 -13.49 -24.34
C LEU A 268 10.62 -12.54 -23.59
N GLU A 269 11.93 -12.69 -23.78
CA GLU A 269 12.90 -11.76 -23.21
C GLU A 269 12.73 -10.34 -23.78
N GLU A 270 12.48 -10.21 -25.08
CA GLU A 270 12.20 -8.90 -25.70
C GLU A 270 10.91 -8.29 -25.14
N LEU A 271 9.86 -9.10 -24.96
CA LEU A 271 8.61 -8.65 -24.34
C LEU A 271 8.85 -8.13 -22.91
N GLU A 272 9.61 -8.87 -22.10
CA GLU A 272 9.97 -8.47 -20.74
C GLU A 272 10.81 -7.19 -20.71
N LYS A 273 11.85 -7.11 -21.56
CA LYS A 273 12.69 -5.91 -21.69
C LYS A 273 11.86 -4.69 -22.11
N GLY A 274 10.92 -4.87 -23.02
CA GLY A 274 10.00 -3.83 -23.48
C GLY A 274 9.06 -3.33 -22.37
N LEU A 275 8.59 -4.22 -21.48
CA LEU A 275 7.84 -3.80 -20.30
C LEU A 275 8.73 -3.06 -19.30
N GLN A 276 9.90 -3.60 -18.95
CA GLN A 276 10.80 -2.97 -17.97
C GLN A 276 11.24 -1.57 -18.41
N ALA A 277 11.50 -1.36 -19.71
CA ALA A 277 11.80 -0.05 -20.26
C ALA A 277 10.63 0.94 -20.11
N ARG A 278 9.39 0.50 -20.33
CA ARG A 278 8.19 1.32 -20.13
C ARG A 278 7.99 1.68 -18.66
N LEU A 279 8.14 0.71 -17.77
CA LEU A 279 8.04 0.92 -16.32
C LEU A 279 9.09 1.93 -15.84
N ALA A 280 10.36 1.79 -16.25
CA ALA A 280 11.43 2.72 -15.89
C ALA A 280 11.19 4.15 -16.41
N ASN A 281 10.63 4.30 -17.62
CA ASN A 281 10.27 5.61 -18.17
C ASN A 281 9.14 6.28 -17.37
N THR A 282 8.17 5.49 -16.89
CA THR A 282 7.11 5.97 -16.00
C THR A 282 7.67 6.43 -14.64
N GLU A 283 8.74 5.79 -14.13
CA GLU A 283 9.42 6.26 -12.90
C GLU A 283 10.14 7.60 -13.10
N MET A 284 10.78 7.80 -14.25
CA MET A 284 11.53 9.02 -14.58
C MET A 284 10.62 10.23 -14.88
N LEU A 285 9.36 10.03 -15.29
CA LEU A 285 8.43 11.12 -15.57
C LEU A 285 7.83 11.76 -14.30
N GLY A 286 8.00 11.14 -13.13
CA GLY A 286 7.38 11.57 -11.86
C GLY A 286 8.28 12.36 -10.92
N THR A 287 9.58 12.50 -11.20
CA THR A 287 10.55 13.07 -10.25
C THR A 287 10.80 14.55 -10.50
N GLY A 288 10.13 15.40 -9.72
CA GLY A 288 10.87 16.50 -9.10
C GLY A 288 11.86 15.88 -8.10
N ASP A 289 13.04 16.47 -7.96
CA ASP A 289 14.11 16.09 -7.01
C ASP A 289 13.71 16.18 -5.52
N SER A 290 12.40 16.23 -5.19
CA SER A 290 11.93 16.60 -3.86
C SER A 290 12.05 15.50 -2.81
N GLY A 291 12.26 14.23 -3.16
CA GLY A 291 12.22 13.11 -2.19
C GLY A 291 10.85 12.85 -1.55
N TYR A 292 9.85 13.68 -1.87
CA TYR A 292 8.45 13.54 -1.50
C TYR A 292 7.60 13.23 -2.73
N VAL A 293 6.54 12.43 -2.54
CA VAL A 293 5.57 12.04 -3.56
C VAL A 293 4.16 12.32 -3.07
N SER A 294 3.26 12.78 -3.97
CA SER A 294 1.84 12.98 -3.61
C SER A 294 1.02 11.72 -3.82
N LEU A 295 -0.05 11.55 -3.03
CA LEU A 295 -0.96 10.41 -3.18
C LEU A 295 -1.61 10.36 -4.58
N ALA A 296 -1.93 11.53 -5.16
CA ALA A 296 -2.46 11.61 -6.53
C ALA A 296 -1.46 11.12 -7.58
N ASP A 297 -0.17 11.37 -7.38
CA ASP A 297 0.88 10.88 -8.28
C ASP A 297 1.08 9.38 -8.17
N VAL A 298 1.01 8.83 -6.95
CA VAL A 298 1.02 7.38 -6.72
C VAL A 298 -0.18 6.72 -7.42
N GLU A 299 -1.39 7.23 -7.23
CA GLU A 299 -2.59 6.68 -7.88
C GLU A 299 -2.50 6.74 -9.42
N ARG A 300 -1.96 7.84 -9.96
CA ARG A 300 -1.73 7.98 -11.40
C ARG A 300 -0.73 6.92 -11.90
N LYS A 301 0.40 6.78 -11.19
CA LYS A 301 1.44 5.80 -11.52
C LYS A 301 0.91 4.36 -11.48
N GLU A 302 0.16 4.00 -10.44
CA GLU A 302 -0.44 2.67 -10.30
C GLU A 302 -1.45 2.36 -11.42
N ARG A 303 -2.24 3.36 -11.83
CA ARG A 303 -3.16 3.22 -12.97
C ARG A 303 -2.40 2.97 -14.27
N GLU A 304 -1.42 3.80 -14.59
CA GLU A 304 -0.59 3.64 -15.79
C GLU A 304 0.15 2.30 -15.78
N LEU A 305 0.67 1.89 -14.63
CA LEU A 305 1.32 0.59 -14.44
C LEU A 305 0.34 -0.57 -14.70
N SER A 306 -0.88 -0.48 -14.17
CA SER A 306 -1.90 -1.51 -14.40
C SER A 306 -2.26 -1.66 -15.87
N GLU A 307 -2.37 -0.56 -16.61
CA GLU A 307 -2.63 -0.56 -18.06
C GLU A 307 -1.48 -1.24 -18.82
N GLN A 308 -0.24 -0.88 -18.49
CA GLN A 308 0.96 -1.48 -19.10
C GLN A 308 1.05 -3.00 -18.83
N LEU A 309 0.69 -3.46 -17.63
CA LEU A 309 0.67 -4.87 -17.26
C LEU A 309 -0.41 -5.64 -18.03
N ILE A 310 -1.61 -5.08 -18.19
CA ILE A 310 -2.70 -5.68 -18.98
C ILE A 310 -2.29 -5.81 -20.45
N ASP A 311 -1.70 -4.76 -21.02
CA ASP A 311 -1.20 -4.79 -22.40
C ASP A 311 -0.11 -5.85 -22.59
N ASN A 312 0.80 -5.97 -21.61
CA ASN A 312 1.85 -6.98 -21.64
C ASN A 312 1.30 -8.40 -21.56
N MET A 313 0.30 -8.64 -20.71
CA MET A 313 -0.41 -9.92 -20.65
C MET A 313 -1.06 -10.24 -21.99
N GLY A 314 -1.70 -9.26 -22.65
CA GLY A 314 -2.26 -9.45 -23.99
C GLY A 314 -1.20 -9.78 -25.04
N ALA A 315 -0.03 -9.15 -24.98
CA ALA A 315 1.09 -9.43 -25.87
C ALA A 315 1.68 -10.84 -25.67
N PHE A 316 1.79 -11.32 -24.42
CA PHE A 316 2.20 -12.69 -24.11
C PHE A 316 1.29 -13.73 -24.79
N TRP A 317 -0.03 -13.58 -24.68
CA TRP A 317 -0.97 -14.53 -25.29
C TRP A 317 -0.92 -14.50 -26.82
N LYS A 318 -0.76 -13.32 -27.43
CA LYS A 318 -0.52 -13.19 -28.87
C LYS A 318 0.76 -13.91 -29.31
N GLN A 319 1.81 -13.83 -28.51
CA GLN A 319 3.06 -14.54 -28.79
C GLN A 319 2.87 -16.06 -28.79
N MET A 320 2.10 -16.59 -27.84
CA MET A 320 1.73 -18.00 -27.83
C MET A 320 0.91 -18.39 -29.07
N GLU A 321 -0.07 -17.58 -29.48
CA GLU A 321 -0.86 -17.82 -30.71
C GLU A 321 0.01 -17.85 -31.97
N ASN A 322 1.07 -17.04 -32.01
CA ASN A 322 2.02 -16.98 -33.14
C ASN A 322 2.82 -18.27 -33.35
N ILE A 323 2.81 -19.22 -32.41
CA ILE A 323 3.45 -20.53 -32.60
C ILE A 323 2.78 -21.30 -33.75
N GLN A 324 1.46 -21.21 -33.90
CA GLN A 324 0.73 -21.94 -34.93
C GLN A 324 1.19 -21.61 -36.36
N PRO A 325 1.24 -20.33 -36.80
CA PRO A 325 1.74 -20.00 -38.13
C PRO A 325 3.23 -20.36 -38.28
N ILE A 326 4.05 -20.23 -37.23
CA ILE A 326 5.46 -20.66 -37.28
C ILE A 326 5.57 -22.16 -37.60
N LEU A 327 4.78 -23.00 -36.94
CA LEU A 327 4.77 -24.44 -37.17
C LEU A 327 4.31 -24.82 -38.58
N VAL A 328 3.29 -24.12 -39.11
CA VAL A 328 2.73 -24.39 -40.44
C VAL A 328 3.65 -23.86 -41.54
N ASP A 329 4.07 -22.61 -41.45
CA ASP A 329 4.76 -21.91 -42.54
C ASP A 329 6.26 -22.22 -42.58
N GLN A 330 6.92 -22.21 -41.43
CA GLN A 330 8.38 -22.38 -41.36
C GLN A 330 8.77 -23.86 -41.25
N PHE A 331 7.99 -24.63 -40.51
CA PHE A 331 8.31 -26.02 -40.20
C PHE A 331 7.48 -27.04 -40.98
N LYS A 332 6.60 -26.57 -41.88
CA LYS A 332 5.78 -27.40 -42.77
C LYS A 332 4.99 -28.47 -42.01
N CYS A 333 4.59 -28.17 -40.77
CA CYS A 333 3.76 -29.04 -39.96
C CYS A 333 2.34 -29.08 -40.57
N SER A 334 1.71 -30.25 -40.58
CA SER A 334 0.31 -30.34 -41.01
C SER A 334 -0.58 -29.49 -40.10
N SER A 335 -1.52 -28.75 -40.68
CA SER A 335 -2.45 -27.89 -39.93
C SER A 335 -3.18 -28.62 -38.78
N SER A 336 -3.52 -29.90 -38.96
CA SER A 336 -4.14 -30.72 -37.90
C SER A 336 -3.23 -30.92 -36.68
N LYS A 337 -1.95 -31.25 -36.90
CA LYS A 337 -0.95 -31.38 -35.83
C LYS A 337 -0.63 -30.04 -35.16
N ALA A 338 -0.55 -28.97 -35.93
CA ALA A 338 -0.35 -27.63 -35.37
C ALA A 338 -1.54 -27.23 -34.47
N ARG A 339 -2.78 -27.52 -34.89
CA ARG A 339 -3.99 -27.29 -34.07
C ARG A 339 -4.00 -28.16 -32.81
N GLN A 340 -3.62 -29.44 -32.93
CA GLN A 340 -3.50 -30.34 -31.79
C GLN A 340 -2.47 -29.82 -30.78
N LEU A 341 -1.30 -29.36 -31.24
CA LEU A 341 -0.29 -28.72 -30.38
C LEU A 341 -0.89 -27.54 -29.63
N MET A 342 -1.55 -26.62 -30.34
CA MET A 342 -2.15 -25.45 -29.72
C MET A 342 -3.19 -25.83 -28.67
N MET A 343 -4.06 -26.80 -28.94
CA MET A 343 -5.06 -27.27 -27.96
C MET A 343 -4.38 -27.82 -26.69
N THR A 344 -3.35 -28.66 -26.84
CA THR A 344 -2.62 -29.22 -25.69
C THR A 344 -1.84 -28.15 -24.93
N LEU A 345 -1.19 -27.22 -25.65
CA LEU A 345 -0.46 -26.10 -25.08
C LEU A 345 -1.41 -25.19 -24.27
N THR A 346 -2.56 -24.81 -24.84
CA THR A 346 -3.59 -24.01 -24.14
C THR A 346 -4.09 -24.73 -22.90
N GLY A 347 -4.41 -26.03 -22.99
CA GLY A 347 -4.87 -26.80 -21.83
C GLY A 347 -3.85 -26.83 -20.69
N ARG A 348 -2.57 -27.07 -20.99
CA ARG A 348 -1.49 -27.07 -19.99
C ARG A 348 -1.21 -25.66 -19.43
N MET A 349 -1.31 -24.62 -20.27
CA MET A 349 -1.17 -23.23 -19.82
C MET A 349 -2.31 -22.78 -18.91
N ILE A 350 -3.55 -23.25 -19.12
CA ILE A 350 -4.67 -22.98 -18.20
C ILE A 350 -4.39 -23.58 -16.81
N ALA A 351 -3.84 -24.79 -16.75
CA ALA A 351 -3.45 -25.41 -15.49
C ALA A 351 -2.32 -24.64 -14.79
N ALA A 352 -1.30 -24.21 -15.56
CA ALA A 352 -0.22 -23.37 -15.05
C ALA A 352 -0.72 -22.02 -14.52
N GLU A 353 -1.64 -21.36 -15.23
CA GLU A 353 -2.26 -20.11 -14.79
C GLU A 353 -3.08 -20.30 -13.50
N GLY A 354 -3.68 -21.47 -13.31
CA GLY A 354 -4.33 -21.84 -12.05
C GLY A 354 -3.34 -21.84 -10.89
N MET A 355 -2.21 -22.54 -11.03
CA MET A 355 -1.16 -22.59 -10.00
C MET A 355 -0.56 -21.21 -9.70
N LEU A 356 -0.28 -20.42 -10.75
CA LEU A 356 0.24 -19.06 -10.58
C LEU A 356 -0.75 -18.13 -9.87
N ARG A 357 -2.05 -18.28 -10.13
CA ARG A 357 -3.09 -17.52 -9.43
C ARG A 357 -3.18 -17.91 -7.96
N ASP A 358 -3.17 -19.21 -7.65
CA ASP A 358 -3.17 -19.67 -6.26
C ASP A 358 -1.95 -19.13 -5.51
N SER A 359 -0.77 -19.12 -6.16
CA SER A 359 0.43 -18.48 -5.61
C SER A 359 0.28 -16.96 -5.50
N GLN A 360 -0.39 -16.28 -6.43
CA GLN A 360 -0.64 -14.83 -6.35
C GLN A 360 -1.50 -14.48 -5.14
N ASP A 361 -2.58 -15.23 -4.92
CA ASP A 361 -3.49 -15.02 -3.78
C ASP A 361 -2.76 -15.23 -2.45
N LEU A 362 -1.93 -16.28 -2.35
CA LEU A 362 -1.12 -16.54 -1.16
C LEU A 362 -0.10 -15.43 -0.90
N GLN A 363 0.61 -14.98 -1.94
CA GLN A 363 1.64 -13.94 -1.83
C GLN A 363 1.05 -12.55 -1.56
N ALA A 364 -0.15 -12.26 -2.07
CA ALA A 364 -0.87 -11.03 -1.75
C ALA A 364 -1.29 -10.98 -0.26
N LEU A 365 -1.74 -12.12 0.29
CA LEU A 365 -2.05 -12.25 1.71
C LEU A 365 -0.79 -12.11 2.58
N ASP A 366 0.32 -12.71 2.17
CA ASP A 366 1.62 -12.58 2.86
C ASP A 366 2.11 -11.12 2.84
N ALA A 367 2.01 -10.44 1.70
CA ALA A 367 2.34 -9.02 1.58
C ALA A 367 1.47 -8.11 2.46
N LEU A 368 0.17 -8.42 2.59
CA LEU A 368 -0.72 -7.73 3.52
C LEU A 368 -0.28 -7.96 4.98
N GLU A 369 -0.01 -9.19 5.39
CA GLU A 369 0.42 -9.51 6.76
C GLU A 369 1.74 -8.79 7.11
N ARG A 370 2.70 -8.79 6.19
CA ARG A 370 3.96 -8.05 6.33
C ARG A 370 3.75 -6.54 6.45
N THR A 371 2.83 -5.99 5.65
CA THR A 371 2.48 -4.57 5.70
C THR A 371 1.90 -4.18 7.06
N MET A 372 1.03 -5.01 7.63
CA MET A 372 0.51 -4.81 8.98
C MET A 372 1.59 -4.92 10.05
N GLY A 373 2.49 -5.89 9.91
CA GLY A 373 3.66 -6.03 10.79
C GLY A 373 4.55 -4.79 10.76
N ARG A 374 4.86 -4.27 9.56
CA ARG A 374 5.63 -3.04 9.35
C ARG A 374 4.95 -1.82 9.96
N ALA A 375 3.64 -1.65 9.76
CA ALA A 375 2.88 -0.55 10.38
C ALA A 375 2.99 -0.61 11.91
N HIS A 376 2.76 -1.79 12.49
CA HIS A 376 2.90 -2.01 13.93
C HIS A 376 4.31 -1.68 14.44
N MET A 377 5.36 -2.20 13.78
CA MET A 377 6.75 -1.95 14.15
C MET A 377 7.13 -0.47 14.06
N ALA A 378 6.74 0.22 12.98
CA ALA A 378 7.02 1.64 12.81
C ALA A 378 6.30 2.49 13.88
N LYS A 379 5.02 2.19 14.17
CA LYS A 379 4.28 2.86 15.26
C LYS A 379 4.89 2.61 16.63
N MET A 380 5.42 1.41 16.88
CA MET A 380 6.13 1.10 18.13
C MET A 380 7.36 2.02 18.30
N VAL A 381 8.20 2.14 17.28
CA VAL A 381 9.40 3.00 17.31
C VAL A 381 9.00 4.47 17.47
N GLU A 382 7.97 4.93 16.75
CA GLU A 382 7.42 6.29 16.88
C GLU A 382 6.99 6.59 18.32
N PHE A 383 6.32 5.64 18.95
CA PHE A 383 5.81 5.77 20.30
C PHE A 383 6.91 5.79 21.37
N LEU A 384 7.98 5.03 21.16
CA LEU A 384 9.20 5.11 21.97
C LEU A 384 9.86 6.48 21.80
N ARG A 385 9.97 6.97 20.56
CA ARG A 385 10.59 8.27 20.26
C ARG A 385 9.81 9.44 20.88
N THR A 386 8.48 9.41 20.82
CA THR A 386 7.62 10.49 21.35
C THR A 386 7.56 10.51 22.88
N GLN A 387 7.98 9.44 23.57
CA GLN A 387 8.02 9.38 25.03
C GLN A 387 8.81 10.53 25.66
N ILE A 388 9.89 11.00 25.02
CA ILE A 388 10.73 12.05 25.58
C ILE A 388 10.00 13.40 25.68
N GLN A 389 9.08 13.68 24.76
CA GLN A 389 8.32 14.92 24.78
C GLN A 389 7.35 14.94 25.97
N GLU A 390 6.75 13.80 26.28
CA GLU A 390 5.86 13.66 27.43
C GLU A 390 6.59 13.73 28.77
N GLU A 391 7.78 13.12 28.87
CA GLU A 391 8.68 13.29 30.01
C GLU A 391 9.02 14.76 30.25
N THR A 392 9.40 15.45 29.18
CA THR A 392 9.77 16.86 29.20
C THR A 392 8.62 17.71 29.74
N LYS A 393 7.41 17.52 29.20
CA LYS A 393 6.20 18.22 29.65
C LYS A 393 5.89 17.95 31.12
N CYS A 394 5.92 16.68 31.55
CA CYS A 394 5.60 16.31 32.93
C CYS A 394 6.58 16.92 33.94
N ARG A 395 7.88 16.84 33.65
CA ARG A 395 8.93 17.37 34.54
C ARG A 395 8.89 18.89 34.63
N LEU A 396 8.76 19.59 33.50
CA LEU A 396 8.63 21.05 33.48
C LEU A 396 7.35 21.52 34.20
N THR A 397 6.24 20.80 34.02
CA THR A 397 5.00 21.09 34.75
C THR A 397 5.19 20.94 36.25
N ALA A 398 5.82 19.86 36.72
CA ALA A 398 6.09 19.65 38.14
C ALA A 398 7.03 20.73 38.72
N ILE A 399 8.09 21.11 37.98
CA ILE A 399 9.00 22.20 38.36
C ILE A 399 8.23 23.52 38.48
N SER A 400 7.37 23.84 37.51
CA SER A 400 6.52 25.04 37.52
C SER A 400 5.65 25.12 38.77
N HIS A 401 4.98 24.02 39.14
CA HIS A 401 4.20 23.97 40.38
C HIS A 401 5.07 24.14 41.63
N GLY A 402 6.26 23.53 41.65
CA GLY A 402 7.21 23.68 42.74
C GLY A 402 7.66 25.12 42.95
N LEU A 403 8.02 25.82 41.87
CA LEU A 403 8.45 27.22 41.91
C LEU A 403 7.28 28.18 42.20
N GLU A 404 6.10 27.93 41.65
CA GLU A 404 4.88 28.70 41.94
C GLU A 404 4.56 28.69 43.44
N ARG A 405 4.71 27.54 44.11
CA ARG A 405 4.50 27.44 45.54
C ARG A 405 5.46 28.33 46.34
N LEU A 406 6.73 28.40 45.93
CA LEU A 406 7.70 29.30 46.57
C LEU A 406 7.36 30.76 46.33
N THR A 407 6.84 31.09 45.15
CA THR A 407 6.35 32.44 44.84
C THR A 407 5.17 32.83 45.73
N ILE A 408 4.18 31.93 45.91
CA ILE A 408 3.03 32.14 46.81
C ILE A 408 3.49 32.31 48.27
N GLN A 409 4.51 31.56 48.69
CA GLN A 409 5.09 31.66 50.03
C GLN A 409 5.98 32.90 50.22
N GLY A 410 6.16 33.73 49.18
CA GLY A 410 7.00 34.94 49.22
C GLY A 410 8.50 34.65 49.26
N GLN A 411 8.92 33.42 49.00
CA GLN A 411 10.32 32.97 49.02
C GLN A 411 11.01 33.20 47.66
N LEU A 412 10.24 33.35 46.59
CA LEU A 412 10.69 33.78 45.26
C LEU A 412 9.84 34.95 44.77
N SER A 413 10.48 35.92 44.10
CA SER A 413 9.73 36.90 43.32
C SER A 413 9.18 36.30 42.02
N GLY A 414 8.09 36.87 41.50
CA GLY A 414 7.53 36.45 40.21
C GLY A 414 8.56 36.53 39.07
N ARG A 415 9.41 37.56 39.07
CA ARG A 415 10.47 37.70 38.06
C ARG A 415 11.50 36.56 38.14
N GLN A 416 11.98 36.22 39.35
CA GLN A 416 12.93 35.12 39.54
C GLN A 416 12.31 33.78 39.12
N LYS A 417 11.04 33.55 39.42
CA LYS A 417 10.31 32.36 38.97
C LYS A 417 10.31 32.24 37.45
N GLU A 418 9.91 33.30 36.74
CA GLU A 418 9.86 33.29 35.27
C GLU A 418 11.24 33.12 34.63
N GLU A 419 12.29 33.74 35.19
CA GLU A 419 13.68 33.56 34.74
C GLU A 419 14.13 32.10 34.89
N LEU A 420 13.89 31.48 36.06
CA LEU A 420 14.21 30.07 36.32
C LEU A 420 13.42 29.14 35.39
N LEU A 421 12.12 29.39 35.20
CA LEU A 421 11.30 28.56 34.32
C LEU A 421 11.74 28.67 32.86
N THR A 422 12.07 29.86 32.39
CA THR A 422 12.55 30.04 31.01
C THR A 422 13.85 29.28 30.80
N GLN A 423 14.78 29.34 31.77
CA GLN A 423 16.03 28.57 31.71
C GLN A 423 15.79 27.06 31.68
N GLN A 424 14.87 26.55 32.53
CA GLN A 424 14.56 25.12 32.56
C GLN A 424 13.84 24.66 31.29
N HIS A 425 12.85 25.42 30.79
CA HIS A 425 12.18 25.10 29.53
C HIS A 425 13.18 24.99 28.39
N LYS A 426 14.09 25.96 28.29
CA LYS A 426 15.16 25.93 27.28
C LYS A 426 16.01 24.68 27.41
N ALA A 427 16.58 24.42 28.59
CA ALA A 427 17.48 23.28 28.79
C ALA A 427 16.83 21.92 28.51
N PHE A 428 15.59 21.72 28.98
CA PHE A 428 14.88 20.46 28.77
C PHE A 428 14.48 20.23 27.31
N TRP A 429 13.97 21.25 26.61
CA TRP A 429 13.60 21.10 25.20
C TRP A 429 14.82 20.97 24.29
N GLU A 430 15.91 21.69 24.56
CA GLU A 430 17.17 21.54 23.80
C GLU A 430 17.72 20.10 23.91
N GLU A 431 17.65 19.50 25.09
CA GLU A 431 18.07 18.12 25.31
C GLU A 431 17.09 17.12 24.65
N ALA A 432 15.77 17.35 24.72
CA ALA A 432 14.78 16.51 24.05
C ALA A 432 14.93 16.56 22.51
N GLU A 433 15.28 17.72 21.96
CA GLU A 433 15.64 17.83 20.54
C GLU A 433 16.98 17.16 20.22
N CYS A 434 17.95 17.21 21.14
CA CYS A 434 19.23 16.50 21.00
C CYS A 434 19.01 15.00 20.85
N PHE A 435 18.17 14.42 21.71
CA PHE A 435 17.72 13.02 21.61
C PHE A 435 17.16 12.72 20.21
N GLY A 436 16.26 13.56 19.69
CA GLY A 436 15.64 13.36 18.38
C GLY A 436 16.65 13.40 17.23
N ARG A 437 17.58 14.37 17.26
CA ARG A 437 18.66 14.49 16.25
C ARG A 437 19.62 13.31 16.30
N GLU A 438 20.04 12.88 17.49
CA GLU A 438 20.95 11.76 17.67
C GLU A 438 20.30 10.44 17.22
N PHE A 439 19.03 10.23 17.55
CA PHE A 439 18.26 9.08 17.09
C PHE A 439 18.21 9.02 15.55
N ILE A 440 17.89 10.14 14.90
CA ILE A 440 17.84 10.19 13.42
C ILE A 440 19.23 9.92 12.83
N GLN A 441 20.29 10.49 13.40
CA GLN A 441 21.64 10.34 12.88
C GLN A 441 22.13 8.89 13.01
N ARG A 442 22.11 8.32 14.22
CA ARG A 442 22.53 6.93 14.48
C ARG A 442 21.59 5.91 13.83
N GLY A 443 20.31 6.25 13.73
CA GLY A 443 19.31 5.44 13.03
C GLY A 443 19.61 5.30 11.55
N LYS A 444 20.03 6.37 10.87
CA LYS A 444 20.46 6.29 9.46
C LYS A 444 21.64 5.34 9.26
N ASP A 445 22.60 5.34 10.19
CA ASP A 445 23.74 4.42 10.13
C ASP A 445 23.28 2.96 10.29
N LEU A 446 22.33 2.69 11.18
CA LEU A 446 21.71 1.35 11.32
C LEU A 446 20.95 0.93 10.06
N VAL A 447 20.18 1.83 9.45
CA VAL A 447 19.49 1.59 8.18
C VAL A 447 20.48 1.22 7.09
N GLN A 448 21.56 1.99 6.95
CA GLN A 448 22.58 1.71 5.93
C GLN A 448 23.25 0.35 6.15
N ALA A 449 23.56 -0.02 7.40
CA ALA A 449 24.13 -1.32 7.72
C ALA A 449 23.16 -2.47 7.41
N SER A 450 21.87 -2.31 7.76
CA SER A 450 20.80 -3.28 7.47
C SER A 450 20.62 -3.48 5.96
N LEU A 451 20.58 -2.40 5.18
CA LEU A 451 20.47 -2.49 3.72
C LEU A 451 21.68 -3.17 3.06
N ALA A 452 22.89 -2.90 3.57
CA ALA A 452 24.09 -3.57 3.08
C ALA A 452 24.08 -5.07 3.39
N HIS A 453 23.68 -5.45 4.61
CA HIS A 453 23.52 -6.84 5.02
C HIS A 453 22.45 -7.56 4.18
N LEU A 454 21.28 -6.94 3.99
CA LEU A 454 20.20 -7.49 3.18
C LEU A 454 20.65 -7.73 1.74
N ALA A 455 21.42 -6.80 1.16
CA ALA A 455 21.96 -6.97 -0.20
C ALA A 455 22.92 -8.17 -0.31
N GLU A 456 23.74 -8.43 0.70
CA GLU A 456 24.62 -9.60 0.77
C GLU A 456 23.80 -10.89 0.83
N VAL A 457 22.87 -11.00 1.79
CA VAL A 457 21.97 -12.16 1.96
C VAL A 457 21.19 -12.46 0.69
N ILE A 458 20.64 -11.42 0.07
CA ILE A 458 19.90 -11.51 -1.20
C ILE A 458 20.78 -12.07 -2.32
N SER A 459 22.03 -11.60 -2.42
CA SER A 459 22.94 -12.04 -3.48
C SER A 459 23.31 -13.52 -3.35
N GLU A 460 23.57 -13.99 -2.12
CA GLU A 460 23.84 -15.39 -1.83
C GLU A 460 22.62 -16.27 -2.10
N LEU A 461 21.45 -15.84 -1.61
CA LEU A 461 20.20 -16.57 -1.80
C LEU A 461 19.85 -16.69 -3.30
N THR A 462 20.01 -15.62 -4.07
CA THR A 462 19.76 -15.62 -5.52
C THR A 462 20.66 -16.64 -6.22
N GLN A 463 21.95 -16.69 -5.86
CA GLN A 463 22.87 -17.67 -6.45
C GLN A 463 22.45 -19.12 -6.15
N ILE A 464 22.11 -19.41 -4.89
CA ILE A 464 21.65 -20.74 -4.47
C ILE A 464 20.37 -21.14 -5.24
N GLN A 465 19.42 -20.20 -5.37
CA GLN A 465 18.16 -20.43 -6.07
C GLN A 465 18.36 -20.69 -7.56
N GLU A 466 19.25 -19.94 -8.21
CA GLU A 466 19.60 -20.17 -9.62
C GLU A 466 20.27 -21.53 -9.83
N GLU A 467 21.16 -21.95 -8.92
CA GLU A 467 21.81 -23.26 -8.97
C GLU A 467 20.80 -24.40 -8.76
N GLU A 468 19.89 -24.25 -7.79
CA GLU A 468 18.78 -25.19 -7.57
C GLU A 468 17.90 -25.32 -8.81
N GLN A 469 17.48 -24.19 -9.40
CA GLN A 469 16.68 -24.19 -10.63
C GLN A 469 17.41 -24.85 -11.80
N LYS A 470 18.70 -24.55 -12.01
CA LYS A 470 19.52 -25.17 -13.05
C LYS A 470 19.62 -26.68 -12.84
N SER A 471 19.88 -27.12 -11.61
CA SER A 471 19.97 -28.55 -11.27
C SER A 471 18.64 -29.30 -11.48
N PHE A 472 17.52 -28.69 -11.07
CA PHE A 472 16.18 -29.26 -11.24
C PHE A 472 15.84 -29.43 -12.74
N LEU A 473 16.17 -28.43 -13.55
CA LEU A 473 15.94 -28.47 -15.00
C LEU A 473 16.88 -29.45 -15.73
N THR A 474 18.06 -29.77 -15.19
CA THR A 474 18.94 -30.80 -15.76
C THR A 474 18.53 -32.21 -15.36
N ASP A 475 18.15 -32.42 -14.11
CA ASP A 475 17.82 -33.75 -13.55
C ASP A 475 16.49 -34.28 -14.06
N SER A 476 15.54 -33.39 -14.34
CA SER A 476 14.20 -33.78 -14.80
C SER A 476 14.10 -34.06 -16.30
N GLN A 477 15.20 -34.01 -17.06
CA GLN A 477 15.21 -34.19 -18.52
C GLN A 477 14.80 -35.59 -19.01
N LEU A 478 14.56 -36.56 -18.12
CA LEU A 478 14.50 -37.97 -18.53
C LEU A 478 13.35 -38.87 -18.03
N THR A 479 12.48 -38.48 -17.08
CA THR A 479 11.63 -39.54 -16.44
C THR A 479 10.23 -39.20 -15.91
N SER A 480 9.76 -37.94 -15.91
CA SER A 480 8.50 -37.60 -15.23
C SER A 480 7.35 -37.23 -16.18
N ASP A 481 6.11 -37.51 -15.76
CA ASP A 481 4.91 -36.99 -16.41
C ASP A 481 4.98 -35.45 -16.51
N PRO A 482 4.64 -34.82 -17.66
CA PRO A 482 4.72 -33.37 -17.82
C PRO A 482 3.90 -32.57 -16.79
N GLY A 483 2.78 -33.11 -16.29
CA GLY A 483 1.99 -32.47 -15.26
C GLY A 483 2.67 -32.53 -13.89
N GLU A 484 3.18 -33.70 -13.52
CA GLU A 484 3.94 -33.90 -12.27
C GLU A 484 5.21 -33.04 -12.23
N PHE A 485 5.92 -32.94 -13.35
CA PHE A 485 7.09 -32.07 -13.45
C PHE A 485 6.76 -30.59 -13.19
N LEU A 486 5.71 -30.07 -13.84
CA LEU A 486 5.33 -28.66 -13.70
C LEU A 486 4.91 -28.34 -12.27
N LYS A 487 4.22 -29.28 -11.61
CA LYS A 487 3.84 -29.14 -10.20
C LYS A 487 5.08 -29.09 -9.31
N ALA A 488 6.01 -30.04 -9.47
CA ALA A 488 7.23 -30.07 -8.68
C ALA A 488 8.12 -28.82 -8.94
N PHE A 489 8.17 -28.33 -10.18
CA PHE A 489 8.88 -27.08 -10.50
C PHE A 489 8.23 -25.87 -9.82
N HIS A 490 6.90 -25.78 -9.86
CA HIS A 490 6.17 -24.72 -9.19
C HIS A 490 6.40 -24.74 -7.66
N GLU A 491 6.40 -25.93 -7.03
CA GLU A 491 6.68 -26.09 -5.60
C GLU A 491 8.11 -25.62 -5.22
N VAL A 492 9.10 -25.84 -6.11
CA VAL A 492 10.46 -25.29 -5.91
C VAL A 492 10.42 -23.77 -5.92
N LEU A 493 9.82 -23.17 -6.94
CA LEU A 493 9.75 -21.71 -7.07
C LEU A 493 8.98 -21.08 -5.89
N GLU A 494 7.88 -21.69 -5.46
CA GLU A 494 7.10 -21.24 -4.31
C GLU A 494 7.92 -21.25 -3.02
N ARG A 495 8.69 -22.32 -2.78
CA ARG A 495 9.59 -22.40 -1.63
C ARG A 495 10.67 -21.32 -1.66
N GLN A 496 11.22 -21.03 -2.85
CA GLN A 496 12.22 -19.98 -3.03
C GLN A 496 11.65 -18.60 -2.70
N ARG A 497 10.41 -18.30 -3.13
CA ARG A 497 9.71 -17.06 -2.77
C ARG A 497 9.42 -16.96 -1.28
N LEU A 498 8.95 -18.04 -0.65
CA LEU A 498 8.71 -18.06 0.80
C LEU A 498 10.01 -17.79 1.58
N THR A 499 11.10 -18.46 1.21
CA THR A 499 12.42 -18.26 1.83
C THR A 499 12.87 -16.80 1.70
N TRP A 500 12.60 -16.17 0.56
CA TRP A 500 12.89 -14.76 0.35
C TRP A 500 12.08 -13.85 1.27
N SER A 501 10.76 -14.07 1.34
CA SER A 501 9.86 -13.30 2.21
C SER A 501 10.25 -13.42 3.69
N ASP A 502 10.60 -14.64 4.13
CA ASP A 502 11.03 -14.91 5.51
C ASP A 502 12.33 -14.15 5.86
N GLN A 503 13.29 -14.05 4.92
CA GLN A 503 14.52 -13.28 5.12
C GLN A 503 14.28 -11.77 5.22
N GLU A 504 13.38 -11.23 4.39
CA GLU A 504 12.97 -9.82 4.48
C GLU A 504 12.26 -9.53 5.81
N GLU A 505 11.34 -10.41 6.25
CA GLU A 505 10.64 -10.27 7.53
C GLU A 505 11.62 -10.33 8.72
N GLU A 506 12.58 -11.26 8.69
CA GLU A 506 13.60 -11.37 9.74
C GLU A 506 14.46 -10.10 9.83
N GLU A 507 14.88 -9.54 8.68
CA GLU A 507 15.64 -8.29 8.66
C GLU A 507 14.81 -7.10 9.18
N ASP A 508 13.53 -7.00 8.80
CA ASP A 508 12.61 -5.96 9.27
C ASP A 508 12.45 -6.01 10.81
N ILE A 509 12.40 -7.21 11.39
CA ILE A 509 12.37 -7.42 12.85
C ILE A 509 13.71 -7.01 13.47
N ARG A 510 14.85 -7.50 12.93
CA ARG A 510 16.19 -7.21 13.45
C ARG A 510 16.48 -5.71 13.52
N ILE A 511 16.18 -4.96 12.46
CA ILE A 511 16.39 -3.51 12.45
C ILE A 511 15.45 -2.78 13.41
N THR A 512 14.21 -3.24 13.55
CA THR A 512 13.26 -2.66 14.51
C THR A 512 13.73 -2.84 15.95
N GLU A 513 14.23 -4.03 16.29
CA GLU A 513 14.82 -4.30 17.61
C GLU A 513 16.05 -3.42 17.86
N ALA A 514 16.93 -3.25 16.86
CA ALA A 514 18.08 -2.35 16.96
C ALA A 514 17.67 -0.89 17.17
N MET A 515 16.64 -0.41 16.46
CA MET A 515 16.07 0.93 16.64
C MET A 515 15.44 1.11 18.02
N ALA A 516 14.73 0.11 18.51
CA ALA A 516 14.15 0.14 19.86
C ALA A 516 15.25 0.19 20.94
N ALA A 517 16.32 -0.59 20.78
CA ALA A 517 17.48 -0.57 21.67
C ALA A 517 18.18 0.81 21.65
N LEU A 518 18.37 1.41 20.47
CA LEU A 518 18.90 2.76 20.33
C LEU A 518 18.01 3.79 21.04
N CYS A 519 16.69 3.74 20.84
CA CYS A 519 15.72 4.58 21.56
C CYS A 519 15.88 4.45 23.07
N GLN A 520 16.02 3.24 23.60
CA GLN A 520 16.18 3.00 25.04
C GLN A 520 17.51 3.56 25.57
N GLU A 521 18.61 3.35 24.85
CA GLU A 521 19.94 3.87 25.22
C GLU A 521 19.91 5.39 25.33
N LEU A 522 19.44 6.06 24.28
CA LEU A 522 19.33 7.52 24.22
C LEU A 522 18.38 8.04 25.30
N TYR A 523 17.27 7.35 25.54
CA TYR A 523 16.29 7.74 26.55
C TYR A 523 16.92 7.70 27.96
N CYS A 524 17.67 6.64 28.27
CA CYS A 524 18.38 6.53 29.55
C CYS A 524 19.37 7.70 29.73
N GLY A 525 20.18 7.99 28.69
CA GLY A 525 21.12 9.11 28.71
C GLY A 525 20.42 10.46 28.93
N THR A 526 19.31 10.71 28.22
CA THR A 526 18.53 11.93 28.41
C THR A 526 17.91 12.03 29.80
N MET A 527 17.42 10.92 30.37
CA MET A 527 16.88 10.91 31.74
C MET A 527 17.95 11.28 32.78
N GLU A 528 19.20 10.84 32.59
CA GLU A 528 20.32 11.27 33.44
C GLU A 528 20.59 12.77 33.31
N THR A 529 20.54 13.32 32.10
CA THR A 529 20.71 14.76 31.87
C THR A 529 19.57 15.57 32.52
N PHE A 530 18.32 15.15 32.36
CA PHE A 530 17.17 15.76 33.03
C PHE A 530 17.34 15.75 34.55
N GLN A 531 17.86 14.65 35.10
CA GLN A 531 18.13 14.57 36.53
C GLN A 531 19.19 15.59 36.97
N LYS A 532 20.26 15.79 36.18
CA LYS A 532 21.28 16.82 36.43
C LYS A 532 20.70 18.24 36.39
N PHE A 533 19.75 18.51 35.49
CA PHE A 533 19.06 19.81 35.44
C PHE A 533 18.24 20.06 36.70
N VAL A 534 17.45 19.07 37.13
CA VAL A 534 16.69 19.12 38.39
C VAL A 534 17.62 19.35 39.57
N ASP A 535 18.71 18.59 39.67
CA ASP A 535 19.66 18.71 40.78
C ASP A 535 20.36 20.08 40.79
N THR A 536 20.73 20.59 39.63
CA THR A 536 21.35 21.91 39.51
C THR A 536 20.37 23.01 39.93
N LEU A 537 19.12 22.94 39.47
CA LEU A 537 18.09 23.90 39.83
C LEU A 537 17.86 23.93 41.35
N PHE A 538 17.56 22.77 41.95
CA PHE A 538 17.13 22.72 43.35
C PHE A 538 18.30 22.76 44.35
N LEU A 539 19.46 22.20 44.03
CA LEU A 539 20.56 22.08 44.99
C LEU A 539 21.60 23.19 44.86
N LYS A 540 21.62 23.93 43.75
CA LYS A 540 22.59 25.01 43.51
C LYS A 540 21.90 26.35 43.27
N THR A 541 21.11 26.46 42.20
CA THR A 541 20.56 27.76 41.76
C THR A 541 19.50 28.31 42.72
N LEU A 542 18.59 27.45 43.18
CA LEU A 542 17.47 27.88 44.02
C LEU A 542 17.93 28.38 45.42
N PRO A 543 18.83 27.70 46.16
CA PRO A 543 19.37 28.22 47.42
C PRO A 543 20.03 29.60 47.26
N GLU A 544 20.78 29.80 46.18
CA GLU A 544 21.46 31.07 45.89
C GLU A 544 20.48 32.22 45.63
N VAL A 545 19.36 31.95 44.95
CA VAL A 545 18.37 32.97 44.53
C VAL A 545 17.31 33.26 45.59
N SER A 546 16.95 32.26 46.40
CA SER A 546 15.84 32.33 47.38
C SER A 546 16.30 32.42 48.84
N SER A 547 17.60 32.29 49.12
CA SER A 547 18.18 32.18 50.47
C SER A 547 17.59 31.05 51.33
N LEU A 548 16.96 30.05 50.68
CA LEU A 548 16.40 28.89 51.36
C LEU A 548 17.50 27.94 51.85
N PRO A 549 17.30 27.28 53.00
CA PRO A 549 18.17 26.19 53.44
C PRO A 549 18.20 25.06 52.40
N VAL A 550 19.39 24.49 52.18
CA VAL A 550 19.58 23.38 51.23
C VAL A 550 18.65 22.19 51.55
N ALA A 551 18.40 21.90 52.82
CA ALA A 551 17.49 20.84 53.25
C ALA A 551 16.03 21.06 52.78
N ASP A 552 15.56 22.31 52.79
CA ASP A 552 14.20 22.65 52.32
C ASP A 552 14.11 22.54 50.79
N CYS A 553 15.18 22.94 50.09
CA CYS A 553 15.28 22.74 48.64
C CYS A 553 15.39 21.26 48.24
N GLU A 554 16.06 20.42 49.04
CA GLU A 554 16.09 18.96 48.85
C GLU A 554 14.70 18.34 49.03
N ALA A 555 13.95 18.75 50.05
CA ALA A 555 12.58 18.29 50.28
C ALA A 555 11.66 18.73 49.11
N LEU A 556 11.81 19.96 48.63
CA LEU A 556 11.08 20.44 47.46
C LEU A 556 11.43 19.65 46.20
N ARG A 557 12.71 19.34 45.98
CA ARG A 557 13.18 18.52 44.85
C ARG A 557 12.50 17.16 44.85
N GLN A 558 12.51 16.47 45.99
CA GLN A 558 11.85 15.16 46.15
C GLN A 558 10.36 15.26 45.81
N GLN A 559 9.67 16.30 46.32
CA GLN A 559 8.26 16.48 46.03
C GLN A 559 7.98 16.74 44.54
N VAL A 560 8.80 17.54 43.88
CA VAL A 560 8.68 17.82 42.44
C VAL A 560 8.92 16.53 41.63
N GLN A 561 9.91 15.73 42.00
CA GLN A 561 10.16 14.43 41.36
C GLN A 561 9.01 13.45 41.55
N GLU A 562 8.45 13.36 42.77
CA GLU A 562 7.27 12.54 43.03
C GLU A 562 6.06 13.01 42.21
N GLN A 563 5.85 14.31 42.10
CA GLN A 563 4.77 14.87 41.29
C GLN A 563 4.97 14.54 39.80
N ALA A 564 6.19 14.70 39.28
CA ALA A 564 6.52 14.33 37.90
C ALA A 564 6.28 12.83 37.66
N ALA A 565 6.72 11.95 38.57
CA ALA A 565 6.50 10.51 38.47
C ALA A 565 5.01 10.14 38.49
N ARG A 566 4.19 10.81 39.31
CA ARG A 566 2.73 10.61 39.34
C ARG A 566 2.06 11.04 38.03
N GLN A 567 2.47 12.19 37.47
CA GLN A 567 1.96 12.68 36.19
C GLN A 567 2.37 11.75 35.05
N LEU A 568 3.63 11.34 35.02
CA LEU A 568 4.14 10.39 34.04
C LEU A 568 3.37 9.06 34.11
N GLY A 569 3.11 8.52 35.29
CA GLY A 569 2.29 7.32 35.45
C GLY A 569 0.83 7.47 35.00
N GLN A 570 0.31 8.69 34.88
CA GLN A 570 -0.99 8.95 34.24
C GLN A 570 -0.85 8.97 32.71
N VAL A 571 0.15 9.68 32.19
CA VAL A 571 0.44 9.74 30.76
C VAL A 571 0.77 8.35 30.21
N ASP A 572 1.54 7.53 30.93
CA ASP A 572 1.84 6.15 30.55
C ASP A 572 0.60 5.27 30.42
N ARG A 573 -0.38 5.45 31.31
CA ARG A 573 -1.66 4.73 31.22
C ARG A 573 -2.48 5.19 30.02
N PHE A 574 -2.53 6.50 29.77
CA PHE A 574 -3.19 7.04 28.58
C PHE A 574 -2.52 6.53 27.31
N ARG A 575 -1.20 6.57 27.28
CA ARG A 575 -0.33 6.09 26.22
C ARG A 575 -0.61 4.61 25.93
N ARG A 576 -0.56 3.71 26.92
CA ARG A 576 -0.93 2.29 26.73
C ARG A 576 -2.31 2.10 26.11
N ARG A 577 -3.32 2.90 26.49
CA ARG A 577 -4.65 2.86 25.86
C ARG A 577 -4.63 3.34 24.41
N GLN A 578 -3.84 4.36 24.08
CA GLN A 578 -3.65 4.78 22.69
C GLN A 578 -3.01 3.66 21.86
N TRP A 579 -2.03 2.96 22.42
CA TRP A 579 -1.41 1.80 21.78
C TRP A 579 -2.42 0.67 21.54
N GLU A 580 -3.23 0.32 22.55
CA GLU A 580 -4.32 -0.65 22.42
C GLU A 580 -5.28 -0.27 21.27
N LEU A 581 -5.67 1.00 21.19
CA LEU A 581 -6.53 1.51 20.11
C LEU A 581 -5.87 1.38 18.73
N VAL A 582 -4.57 1.68 18.61
CA VAL A 582 -3.83 1.51 17.36
C VAL A 582 -3.80 0.04 16.93
N CYS A 583 -3.56 -0.89 17.87
CA CYS A 583 -3.62 -2.32 17.59
C CYS A 583 -5.02 -2.75 17.13
N GLU A 584 -6.08 -2.27 17.78
CA GLU A 584 -7.47 -2.55 17.38
C GLU A 584 -7.81 -2.03 15.98
N LEU A 585 -7.31 -0.84 15.63
CA LEU A 585 -7.49 -0.24 14.29
C LEU A 585 -6.77 -1.06 13.21
N LEU A 586 -5.52 -1.47 13.44
CA LEU A 586 -4.78 -2.33 12.50
C LEU A 586 -5.48 -3.68 12.30
N GLU A 587 -5.99 -4.29 13.37
CA GLU A 587 -6.82 -5.50 13.32
C GLU A 587 -8.13 -5.30 12.56
N GLN A 588 -8.74 -4.12 12.67
CA GLN A 588 -9.94 -3.78 11.91
C GLN A 588 -9.63 -3.58 10.42
N ASP A 589 -8.54 -2.89 10.09
CA ASP A 589 -8.10 -2.69 8.71
C ASP A 589 -7.77 -4.02 8.05
N ARG A 590 -7.15 -4.96 8.79
CA ARG A 590 -6.89 -6.33 8.32
C ARG A 590 -8.20 -7.01 7.93
N ARG A 591 -9.22 -6.93 8.78
CA ARG A 591 -10.54 -7.53 8.52
C ARG A 591 -11.22 -6.91 7.30
N VAL A 592 -11.20 -5.59 7.16
CA VAL A 592 -11.76 -4.89 5.99
C VAL A 592 -11.05 -5.32 4.71
N TRP A 593 -9.72 -5.46 4.73
CA TRP A 593 -8.96 -5.95 3.60
C TRP A 593 -9.37 -7.37 3.19
N LEU A 594 -9.52 -8.28 4.16
CA LEU A 594 -9.96 -9.64 3.89
C LEU A 594 -11.39 -9.70 3.32
N GLU A 595 -12.30 -8.85 3.82
CA GLU A 595 -13.66 -8.71 3.27
C GLU A 595 -13.65 -8.22 1.82
N GLU A 596 -12.79 -7.24 1.51
CA GLU A 596 -12.63 -6.69 0.17
C GLU A 596 -11.98 -7.69 -0.79
N CYS A 597 -10.99 -8.47 -0.33
CA CYS A 597 -10.45 -9.61 -1.08
C CYS A 597 -11.56 -10.61 -1.42
N ALA A 598 -12.34 -11.03 -0.42
CA ALA A 598 -13.44 -11.98 -0.63
C ALA A 598 -14.49 -11.43 -1.61
N LEU A 599 -14.85 -10.15 -1.50
CA LEU A 599 -15.76 -9.48 -2.43
C LEU A 599 -15.17 -9.45 -3.85
N SER A 600 -13.89 -9.11 -4.00
CA SER A 600 -13.18 -9.09 -5.28
C SER A 600 -13.22 -10.47 -5.95
N THR A 601 -12.91 -11.55 -5.21
CA THR A 601 -12.98 -12.92 -5.73
C THR A 601 -14.38 -13.27 -6.22
N VAL A 602 -15.45 -12.87 -5.50
CA VAL A 602 -16.83 -13.09 -5.93
C VAL A 602 -17.15 -12.31 -7.20
N LEU A 603 -16.75 -11.04 -7.27
CA LEU A 603 -17.00 -10.19 -8.44
C LEU A 603 -16.25 -10.69 -9.68
N GLN A 604 -15.00 -11.11 -9.54
CA GLN A 604 -14.21 -11.71 -10.62
C GLN A 604 -14.84 -13.01 -11.12
N ARG A 605 -15.34 -13.85 -10.20
CA ARG A 605 -16.06 -15.07 -10.56
C ARG A 605 -17.31 -14.76 -11.38
N GLN A 606 -18.13 -13.82 -10.93
CA GLN A 606 -19.34 -13.39 -11.65
C GLN A 606 -19.00 -12.82 -13.03
N LEU A 607 -17.96 -11.99 -13.13
CA LEU A 607 -17.51 -11.43 -14.40
C LEU A 607 -17.10 -12.53 -15.38
N ARG A 608 -16.32 -13.50 -14.92
CA ARG A 608 -15.90 -14.64 -15.73
C ARG A 608 -17.10 -15.45 -16.22
N ASP A 609 -18.01 -15.82 -15.32
CA ASP A 609 -19.18 -16.64 -15.66
C ASP A 609 -20.08 -15.89 -16.67
N HIS A 610 -20.21 -14.57 -16.54
CA HIS A 610 -20.93 -13.73 -17.50
C HIS A 610 -20.24 -13.66 -18.88
N GLN A 611 -18.91 -13.52 -18.91
CA GLN A 611 -18.13 -13.53 -20.16
C GLN A 611 -18.23 -14.88 -20.86
N GLU A 612 -18.11 -15.98 -20.13
CA GLU A 612 -18.23 -17.34 -20.66
C GLU A 612 -19.63 -17.59 -21.25
N SER A 613 -20.69 -17.18 -20.53
CA SER A 613 -22.07 -17.25 -21.04
C SER A 613 -22.24 -16.43 -22.32
N THR A 614 -21.67 -15.22 -22.38
CA THR A 614 -21.76 -14.35 -23.56
C THR A 614 -21.05 -14.98 -24.76
N ILE A 615 -19.85 -15.54 -24.57
CA ILE A 615 -19.10 -16.23 -25.62
C ILE A 615 -19.88 -17.45 -26.12
N HIS A 616 -20.43 -18.27 -25.22
CA HIS A 616 -21.24 -19.42 -25.60
C HIS A 616 -22.49 -19.00 -26.40
N GLU A 617 -23.17 -17.93 -26.00
CA GLU A 617 -24.33 -17.43 -26.73
C GLU A 617 -23.93 -16.96 -28.15
N VAL A 618 -22.84 -16.19 -28.26
CA VAL A 618 -22.31 -15.73 -29.55
C VAL A 618 -21.94 -16.90 -30.45
N LEU A 619 -21.18 -17.89 -29.93
CA LEU A 619 -20.80 -19.08 -30.68
C LEU A 619 -22.02 -19.89 -31.12
N SER A 620 -23.03 -20.05 -30.26
CA SER A 620 -24.25 -20.80 -30.58
C SER A 620 -25.03 -20.17 -31.74
N ARG A 621 -25.08 -18.83 -31.78
CA ARG A 621 -25.68 -18.06 -32.89
C ARG A 621 -24.87 -18.19 -34.17
N PHE A 622 -23.54 -18.15 -34.10
CA PHE A 622 -22.69 -18.35 -35.29
C PHE A 622 -22.73 -19.78 -35.84
N THR A 623 -22.85 -20.80 -34.98
CA THR A 623 -23.04 -22.19 -35.44
C THR A 623 -24.44 -22.42 -36.02
N GLY A 624 -25.46 -21.71 -35.54
CA GLY A 624 -26.81 -21.77 -36.13
C GLY A 624 -26.91 -21.08 -37.50
N LEU A 625 -26.01 -20.14 -37.82
CA LEU A 625 -25.97 -19.43 -39.11
C LEU A 625 -25.23 -20.19 -40.23
N SER A 626 -24.66 -21.37 -39.96
CA SER A 626 -24.03 -22.22 -41.00
C SER A 626 -24.92 -23.36 -41.50
N GLU A 627 -26.15 -23.48 -41.00
CA GLU A 627 -27.13 -24.50 -41.41
C GLU A 627 -28.32 -23.95 -42.23
N GLU A 628 -28.32 -22.66 -42.56
CA GLU A 628 -29.23 -22.03 -43.55
C GLU A 628 -28.46 -21.62 -44.81
#